data_AF-A0A956UYL3-F1
#
_entry.id   AF-A0A956UYL3-F1
#
_cell.length_a   1.000
_cell.length_b   1.000
_cell.length_c   1.000
_cell.angle_alpha   90.00
_cell.angle_beta   90.00
_cell.angle_gamma   90.00
#
_symmetry.space_group_name_H-M   'P 1'
#
loop_
_entity.id
_entity.type
_entity.pdbx_description
1 polymer ?
#
loop_
_entity_poly.entity_id
_entity_poly.type
_entity_poly.pdbx_seq_one_letter_code
_entity_poly.pdbx_strand_id
1 'polypeptide(L)'
;MKKLITALLTLSMLFAGIASVAAQEEGTAFANGLGNAATYYDSRGNEVATLAVNDVDDDWQDYDQYSAPERGYVYRAVNFTVENVSGSSMIVDSYSFSLLDAEGRNTSSSWVTAAEDSDTVLFDEDVPLAAGESADLTLVFSSPEEVAAAALIWQPDYGTLVIAQIAEGGAIGNGIGGVSTYVDNRGRAVAELQVTNVEIDWQDYDDYSAPERGTIYVAVSFTITNVSNSSMIVEPYSFTMLDSSGLNSSSAWATASEESGVELFSDDVPLAAGESHEGVMIFAMYDDLSPAALVWQPDYGVINLVTLGDSGADATPAAPGGSDADATPAN
;
A
#
# COMPACT_ATOMS: atom_id res chain seq x y z
N MET A 1 34.38 64.01 41.44
CA MET A 1 34.59 63.60 40.03
C MET A 1 33.36 62.81 39.61
N LYS A 2 32.27 63.41 39.11
CA LYS A 2 31.96 63.71 37.68
C LYS A 2 32.58 62.73 36.67
N LYS A 3 31.80 61.76 36.16
CA LYS A 3 31.58 61.38 34.73
C LYS A 3 30.33 60.43 34.69
N LEU A 4 29.20 60.78 34.06
CA LEU A 4 28.82 60.84 32.63
C LEU A 4 28.44 59.47 32.01
N ILE A 5 27.14 59.33 31.67
CA ILE A 5 26.55 58.86 30.38
C ILE A 5 26.99 57.45 29.91
N THR A 6 26.09 56.48 29.69
CA THR A 6 25.29 56.37 28.47
C THR A 6 24.18 55.34 28.66
N ALA A 7 22.93 55.74 28.45
CA ALA A 7 21.81 54.84 28.23
C ALA A 7 21.88 54.32 26.79
N LEU A 8 21.96 53.01 26.60
CA LEU A 8 21.82 52.36 25.30
C LEU A 8 20.43 51.74 25.25
N LEU A 9 19.52 52.44 24.57
CA LEU A 9 18.17 52.00 24.28
C LEU A 9 18.25 51.05 23.07
N THR A 10 18.35 49.74 23.31
CA THR A 10 18.35 48.75 22.24
C THR A 10 16.91 48.50 21.80
N LEU A 11 16.54 49.12 20.68
CA LEU A 11 15.29 48.93 19.95
C LEU A 11 15.32 47.53 19.29
N SER A 12 14.82 46.52 19.98
CA SER A 12 14.61 45.18 19.42
C SER A 12 13.44 45.23 18.44
N MET A 13 13.76 45.29 17.14
CA MET A 13 12.79 45.13 16.07
C MET A 13 12.15 43.74 16.17
N LEU A 14 10.83 43.71 16.42
CA LEU A 14 9.99 42.57 16.11
C LEU A 14 10.05 42.34 14.59
N PHE A 15 10.87 41.39 14.15
CA PHE A 15 10.64 40.71 12.88
C PHE A 15 9.56 39.67 13.15
N ALA A 16 8.31 40.01 12.80
CA ALA A 16 7.26 39.02 12.60
C ALA A 16 7.69 38.18 11.38
N GLY A 17 8.43 37.10 11.65
CA GLY A 17 8.68 36.06 10.66
C GLY A 17 7.34 35.47 10.30
N ILE A 18 6.88 35.74 9.08
CA ILE A 18 5.79 35.00 8.46
C ILE A 18 6.34 33.58 8.34
N ALA A 19 5.95 32.69 9.24
CA ALA A 19 6.26 31.27 9.09
C ALA A 19 5.76 30.89 7.69
N SER A 20 6.67 30.46 6.83
CA SER A 20 6.27 29.83 5.58
C SER A 20 5.44 28.63 6.00
N VAL A 21 4.13 28.70 5.75
CA VAL A 21 3.27 27.53 5.76
C VAL A 21 3.83 26.67 4.64
N ALA A 22 4.68 25.69 5.00
CA ALA A 22 5.01 24.62 4.08
C ALA A 22 3.65 24.02 3.69
N ALA A 23 3.39 23.88 2.40
CA ALA A 23 2.25 23.11 1.95
C ALA A 23 2.41 21.73 2.60
N GLN A 24 1.51 21.39 3.51
CA GLN A 24 1.43 20.05 4.07
C GLN A 24 1.04 19.18 2.88
N GLU A 25 1.97 18.34 2.42
CA GLU A 25 1.63 17.30 1.45
C GLU A 25 0.53 16.46 2.11
N GLU A 26 -0.59 16.27 1.41
CA GLU A 26 -1.66 15.41 1.89
C GLU A 26 -1.08 14.01 2.08
N GLY A 27 -1.27 13.44 3.27
CA GLY A 27 -0.80 12.09 3.56
C GLY A 27 -1.55 11.07 2.69
N THR A 28 -0.94 9.91 2.45
CA THR A 28 -1.67 8.78 1.85
C THR A 28 -1.55 7.58 2.76
N ALA A 29 -2.45 6.60 2.64
CA ALA A 29 -2.34 5.33 3.35
C ALA A 29 -1.15 4.47 2.91
N PHE A 30 -0.29 4.99 2.04
CA PHE A 30 0.90 4.35 1.51
C PHE A 30 2.12 5.22 1.75
N ALA A 31 3.20 4.61 2.24
CA ALA A 31 4.49 5.25 2.31
C ALA A 31 5.57 4.34 1.75
N ASN A 32 6.45 4.91 0.93
CA ASN A 32 7.52 4.17 0.27
C ASN A 32 8.85 4.41 0.96
N GLY A 33 9.43 3.37 1.53
CA GLY A 33 10.75 3.39 2.16
C GLY A 33 10.73 3.74 3.65
N LEU A 34 11.83 3.38 4.32
CA LEU A 34 12.03 3.61 5.76
C LEU A 34 11.98 5.10 6.12
N GLY A 35 11.37 5.41 7.26
CA GLY A 35 11.20 6.73 7.83
C GLY A 35 10.07 7.56 7.23
N ASN A 36 9.46 7.11 6.11
CA ASN A 36 8.31 7.77 5.52
C ASN A 36 7.01 7.29 6.19
N ALA A 37 6.10 8.23 6.41
CA ALA A 37 4.88 7.98 7.18
C ALA A 37 3.67 7.75 6.27
N ALA A 38 2.99 6.62 6.45
CA ALA A 38 1.69 6.34 5.88
C ALA A 38 0.59 6.84 6.84
N THR A 39 -0.53 7.30 6.32
CA THR A 39 -1.60 7.94 7.10
C THR A 39 -2.83 7.05 7.21
N TYR A 40 -3.31 6.85 8.43
CA TYR A 40 -4.59 6.23 8.71
C TYR A 40 -5.71 7.27 8.70
N TYR A 41 -6.73 7.02 7.91
CA TYR A 41 -7.95 7.83 7.84
C TYR A 41 -9.15 7.09 8.45
N ASP A 42 -10.01 7.79 9.17
CA ASP A 42 -11.30 7.21 9.58
C ASP A 42 -12.27 7.08 8.40
N SER A 43 -13.38 6.37 8.62
CA SER A 43 -14.49 6.24 7.64
C SER A 43 -15.13 7.55 7.15
N ARG A 44 -14.71 8.71 7.68
CA ARG A 44 -15.16 10.05 7.26
C ARG A 44 -14.04 10.84 6.57
N GLY A 45 -12.90 10.23 6.31
CA GLY A 45 -11.74 10.87 5.68
C GLY A 45 -10.94 11.79 6.61
N ASN A 46 -11.11 11.71 7.94
CA ASN A 46 -10.26 12.48 8.86
C ASN A 46 -8.96 11.71 9.13
N GLU A 47 -7.82 12.40 9.11
CA GLU A 47 -6.55 11.85 9.58
C GLU A 47 -6.67 11.46 11.07
N VAL A 48 -6.32 10.21 11.38
CA VAL A 48 -6.37 9.68 12.75
C VAL A 48 -4.97 9.45 13.29
N ALA A 49 -4.11 8.81 12.50
CA ALA A 49 -2.77 8.44 12.92
C ALA A 49 -1.81 8.35 11.73
N THR A 50 -0.51 8.34 12.00
CA THR A 50 0.53 8.02 11.02
C THR A 50 1.34 6.80 11.46
N LEU A 51 1.87 6.06 10.48
CA LEU A 51 2.72 4.88 10.66
C LEU A 51 4.02 5.07 9.86
N ALA A 52 5.17 5.05 10.52
CA ALA A 52 6.47 5.09 9.85
C ALA A 52 7.34 3.91 10.31
N VAL A 53 7.86 3.11 9.38
CA VAL A 53 8.85 2.07 9.71
C VAL A 53 10.23 2.70 9.78
N ASN A 54 10.87 2.63 10.95
CA ASN A 54 12.15 3.29 11.20
C ASN A 54 13.33 2.41 10.79
N ASP A 55 13.26 1.12 11.15
CA ASP A 55 14.35 0.16 10.96
C ASP A 55 13.81 -1.28 10.92
N VAL A 56 14.57 -2.17 10.29
CA VAL A 56 14.29 -3.61 10.25
C VAL A 56 15.57 -4.38 10.54
N ASP A 57 15.56 -5.13 11.64
CA ASP A 57 16.58 -6.13 11.92
C ASP A 57 16.16 -7.47 11.31
N ASP A 58 16.73 -7.81 10.14
CA ASP A 58 16.39 -9.00 9.35
C ASP A 58 16.85 -10.33 9.97
N ASP A 59 17.70 -10.29 11.00
CA ASP A 59 18.24 -11.47 11.69
C ASP A 59 18.27 -11.20 13.20
N TRP A 60 17.12 -10.88 13.78
CA TRP A 60 17.00 -10.56 15.19
C TRP A 60 17.24 -11.80 16.06
N GLN A 61 18.28 -11.74 16.91
CA GLN A 61 18.76 -12.87 17.72
C GLN A 61 18.57 -12.69 19.24
N ASP A 62 17.96 -11.59 19.66
CA ASP A 62 17.78 -11.23 21.08
C ASP A 62 16.59 -11.98 21.75
N TYR A 63 16.25 -13.17 21.28
CA TYR A 63 15.20 -13.99 21.85
C TYR A 63 15.70 -14.85 23.02
N ASP A 64 14.79 -15.17 23.96
CA ASP A 64 15.08 -16.15 25.01
C ASP A 64 15.39 -17.53 24.40
N GLN A 65 16.26 -18.31 25.06
CA GLN A 65 16.74 -19.62 24.58
C GLN A 65 15.62 -20.63 24.26
N TYR A 66 14.42 -20.48 24.83
CA TYR A 66 13.27 -21.34 24.56
C TYR A 66 12.37 -20.85 23.44
N SER A 67 12.66 -19.66 22.90
CA SER A 67 11.90 -19.00 21.85
C SER A 67 12.66 -18.95 20.53
N ALA A 68 13.65 -19.83 20.31
CA ALA A 68 14.40 -19.86 19.04
C ALA A 68 13.46 -20.13 17.84
N PRO A 69 13.73 -19.53 16.67
CA PRO A 69 12.89 -19.72 15.49
C PRO A 69 12.97 -21.18 15.01
N GLU A 70 11.93 -21.60 14.29
CA GLU A 70 11.94 -22.91 13.65
C GLU A 70 13.07 -23.01 12.61
N ARG A 71 13.56 -24.24 12.37
CA ARG A 71 14.62 -24.45 11.39
C ARG A 71 14.18 -23.97 10.00
N GLY A 72 14.98 -23.07 9.41
CA GLY A 72 14.72 -22.47 8.10
C GLY A 72 13.96 -21.14 8.16
N TYR A 73 13.66 -20.66 9.37
CA TYR A 73 13.08 -19.36 9.63
C TYR A 73 14.05 -18.51 10.44
N VAL A 74 13.90 -17.20 10.32
CA VAL A 74 14.56 -16.19 11.17
C VAL A 74 13.49 -15.27 11.74
N TYR A 75 13.83 -14.62 12.85
CA TYR A 75 13.01 -13.53 13.36
C TYR A 75 13.46 -12.22 12.74
N ARG A 76 12.48 -11.43 12.33
CA ARG A 76 12.67 -10.07 11.84
C ARG A 76 12.02 -9.11 12.82
N ALA A 77 12.80 -8.24 13.45
CA ALA A 77 12.28 -7.20 14.33
C ALA A 77 12.08 -5.91 13.52
N VAL A 78 10.83 -5.44 13.46
CA VAL A 78 10.46 -4.21 12.76
C VAL A 78 10.24 -3.13 13.81
N ASN A 79 11.07 -2.09 13.78
CA ASN A 79 10.90 -0.90 14.61
C ASN A 79 10.12 0.16 13.83
N PHE A 80 9.06 0.70 14.42
CA PHE A 80 8.19 1.66 13.78
C PHE A 80 7.61 2.65 14.78
N THR A 81 7.16 3.80 14.30
CA THR A 81 6.48 4.81 15.10
C THR A 81 5.02 4.90 14.67
N VAL A 82 4.11 4.93 15.65
CA VAL A 82 2.73 5.35 15.43
C VAL A 82 2.49 6.67 16.15
N GLU A 83 1.99 7.68 15.44
CA GLU A 83 1.60 8.97 16.02
C GLU A 83 0.09 9.15 15.89
N ASN A 84 -0.58 9.50 16.98
CA ASN A 84 -2.00 9.87 16.97
C ASN A 84 -2.12 11.37 16.63
N VAL A 85 -2.44 11.67 15.38
CA VAL A 85 -2.64 13.04 14.90
C VAL A 85 -4.07 13.55 15.12
N SER A 86 -4.97 12.69 15.59
CA SER A 86 -6.36 13.05 15.87
C SER A 86 -6.51 13.91 17.14
N GLY A 87 -7.69 14.52 17.30
CA GLY A 87 -8.06 15.24 18.52
C GLY A 87 -8.54 14.35 19.68
N SER A 88 -8.56 13.01 19.52
CA SER A 88 -9.08 12.05 20.49
C SER A 88 -8.01 11.02 20.85
N SER A 89 -8.16 10.31 21.98
CA SER A 89 -7.28 9.18 22.29
C SER A 89 -7.60 7.97 21.40
N MET A 90 -6.59 7.18 21.07
CA MET A 90 -6.74 5.89 20.38
C MET A 90 -5.99 4.77 21.11
N ILE A 91 -6.24 3.53 20.70
CA ILE A 91 -5.51 2.34 21.17
C ILE A 91 -4.85 1.71 19.94
N VAL A 92 -3.55 1.45 20.04
CA VAL A 92 -2.79 0.68 19.05
C VAL A 92 -2.68 -0.75 19.56
N ASP A 93 -3.17 -1.71 18.78
CA ASP A 93 -3.14 -3.14 19.10
C ASP A 93 -2.07 -3.85 18.24
N SER A 94 -1.22 -4.65 18.88
CA SER A 94 -0.21 -5.49 18.23
C SER A 94 -0.77 -6.46 17.19
N TYR A 95 -2.02 -6.91 17.35
CA TYR A 95 -2.69 -7.86 16.44
C TYR A 95 -3.19 -7.22 15.15
N SER A 96 -3.22 -5.89 15.07
CA SER A 96 -3.58 -5.14 13.86
C SER A 96 -2.44 -5.05 12.85
N PHE A 97 -1.28 -5.65 13.12
CA PHE A 97 -0.10 -5.58 12.24
C PHE A 97 0.22 -6.92 11.60
N SER A 98 0.67 -6.87 10.35
CA SER A 98 1.23 -8.00 9.65
C SER A 98 2.41 -7.58 8.78
N LEU A 99 3.35 -8.50 8.55
CA LEU A 99 4.50 -8.29 7.70
C LEU A 99 4.27 -8.97 6.36
N LEU A 100 4.30 -8.18 5.30
CA LEU A 100 4.37 -8.67 3.92
C LEU A 100 5.83 -8.88 3.57
N ASP A 101 6.20 -10.08 3.13
CA ASP A 101 7.53 -10.39 2.63
C ASP A 101 7.67 -10.20 1.10
N ALA A 102 8.90 -10.28 0.59
CA ALA A 102 9.19 -10.08 -0.84
C ALA A 102 8.56 -11.15 -1.77
N GLU A 103 8.11 -12.27 -1.22
CA GLU A 103 7.39 -13.34 -1.95
C GLU A 103 5.86 -13.17 -1.87
N GLY A 104 5.38 -12.17 -1.12
CA GLY A 104 3.98 -11.82 -0.99
C GLY A 104 3.27 -12.54 0.15
N ARG A 105 3.99 -13.26 1.02
CA ARG A 105 3.35 -13.88 2.18
C ARG A 105 3.08 -12.83 3.24
N ASN A 106 1.84 -12.78 3.70
CA ASN A 106 1.43 -11.90 4.79
C ASN A 106 1.41 -12.68 6.11
N THR A 107 2.28 -12.29 7.05
CA THR A 107 2.49 -13.02 8.31
C THR A 107 2.16 -12.13 9.50
N SER A 108 1.38 -12.64 10.45
CA SER A 108 1.12 -11.95 11.72
C SER A 108 2.36 -11.91 12.62
N SER A 109 2.34 -11.04 13.62
CA SER A 109 3.39 -10.99 14.65
C SER A 109 3.56 -12.34 15.35
N SER A 110 4.80 -12.65 15.71
CA SER A 110 5.17 -13.89 16.39
C SER A 110 5.13 -13.70 17.90
N TRP A 111 4.64 -14.72 18.60
CA TRP A 111 4.72 -14.76 20.06
C TRP A 111 6.12 -15.24 20.48
N VAL A 112 6.99 -14.28 20.79
CA VAL A 112 8.39 -14.50 21.17
C VAL A 112 8.68 -13.73 22.45
N THR A 113 9.53 -14.29 23.33
CA THR A 113 10.02 -13.59 24.51
C THR A 113 11.44 -13.10 24.23
N ALA A 114 11.73 -11.82 24.47
CA ALA A 114 13.09 -11.31 24.41
C ALA A 114 13.96 -11.90 25.54
N ALA A 115 15.26 -12.04 25.31
CA ALA A 115 16.21 -12.48 26.33
C ALA A 115 16.24 -11.51 27.52
N GLU A 116 16.59 -12.01 28.72
CA GLU A 116 16.62 -11.18 29.95
C GLU A 116 17.59 -9.98 29.86
N ASP A 117 18.61 -10.06 29.01
CA ASP A 117 19.62 -9.02 28.76
C ASP A 117 19.41 -8.24 27.47
N SER A 118 18.31 -8.45 26.73
CA SER A 118 17.98 -7.63 25.57
C SER A 118 17.51 -6.24 25.99
N ASP A 119 17.95 -5.23 25.25
CA ASP A 119 17.43 -3.86 25.35
C ASP A 119 16.13 -3.67 24.54
N THR A 120 15.69 -4.68 23.79
CA THR A 120 14.48 -4.63 22.94
C THR A 120 13.22 -4.80 23.79
N VAL A 121 12.36 -3.79 23.79
CA VAL A 121 10.99 -3.89 24.36
C VAL A 121 10.04 -4.28 23.24
N LEU A 122 9.45 -5.46 23.34
CA LEU A 122 8.47 -5.96 22.37
C LEU A 122 7.11 -5.30 22.60
N PHE A 123 6.41 -4.97 21.51
CA PHE A 123 5.05 -4.48 21.53
C PHE A 123 4.08 -5.67 21.59
N ASP A 124 3.71 -6.10 22.80
CA ASP A 124 2.85 -7.25 23.05
C ASP A 124 1.56 -6.93 23.82
N GLU A 125 1.38 -5.67 24.21
CA GLU A 125 0.19 -5.15 24.90
C GLU A 125 -0.36 -3.91 24.19
N ASP A 126 -1.67 -3.68 24.29
CA ASP A 126 -2.34 -2.49 23.76
C ASP A 126 -1.71 -1.19 24.29
N VAL A 127 -1.35 -0.28 23.38
CA VAL A 127 -0.77 1.03 23.72
C VAL A 127 -1.81 2.13 23.53
N PRO A 128 -2.29 2.77 24.61
CA PRO A 128 -3.14 3.94 24.49
C PRO A 128 -2.30 5.16 24.10
N LEU A 129 -2.70 5.88 23.05
CA LEU A 129 -2.10 7.14 22.63
C LEU A 129 -3.08 8.29 22.84
N ALA A 130 -2.69 9.29 23.61
CA ALA A 130 -3.40 10.56 23.68
C ALA A 130 -3.27 11.35 22.37
N ALA A 131 -4.05 12.41 22.22
CA ALA A 131 -3.96 13.30 21.06
C ALA A 131 -2.57 13.95 20.96
N GLY A 132 -1.93 13.81 19.80
CA GLY A 132 -0.56 14.28 19.54
C GLY A 132 0.54 13.45 20.20
N GLU A 133 0.21 12.28 20.74
CA GLU A 133 1.20 11.35 21.31
C GLU A 133 1.71 10.38 20.23
N SER A 134 2.98 10.01 20.34
CA SER A 134 3.62 9.00 19.50
C SER A 134 4.21 7.89 20.37
N ALA A 135 4.25 6.67 19.84
CA ALA A 135 4.98 5.55 20.44
C ALA A 135 5.93 4.92 19.42
N ASP A 136 7.15 4.65 19.87
CA ASP A 136 8.12 3.81 19.17
C ASP A 136 7.88 2.36 19.62
N LEU A 137 7.59 1.50 18.64
CA LEU A 137 7.12 0.14 18.84
C LEU A 137 8.05 -0.82 18.10
N THR A 138 8.17 -2.04 18.61
CA THR A 138 8.92 -3.11 17.96
C THR A 138 8.09 -4.39 17.94
N LEU A 139 7.81 -4.91 16.74
CA LEU A 139 7.18 -6.22 16.54
C LEU A 139 8.16 -7.20 15.91
N VAL A 140 8.05 -8.47 16.28
CA VAL A 140 8.86 -9.53 15.72
C VAL A 140 8.00 -10.46 14.88
N PHE A 141 8.50 -10.81 13.70
CA PHE A 141 7.85 -11.72 12.75
C PHE A 141 8.78 -12.88 12.43
N SER A 142 8.23 -14.09 12.36
CA SER A 142 8.95 -15.28 11.87
C SER A 142 8.71 -15.40 10.37
N SER A 143 9.78 -15.37 9.58
CA SER A 143 9.70 -15.57 8.14
C SER A 143 10.89 -16.37 7.63
N PRO A 144 10.79 -17.00 6.44
CA PRO A 144 11.89 -17.79 5.91
C PRO A 144 13.20 -17.01 5.82
N GLU A 145 14.31 -17.67 6.11
CA GLU A 145 15.66 -17.06 6.18
C GLU A 145 16.02 -16.31 4.89
N GLU A 146 15.63 -16.85 3.74
CA GLU A 146 16.03 -16.36 2.41
C GLU A 146 15.13 -15.23 1.86
N VAL A 147 14.13 -14.76 2.60
CA VAL A 147 13.11 -13.84 2.08
C VAL A 147 13.01 -12.57 2.92
N ALA A 148 13.35 -11.44 2.30
CA ALA A 148 13.34 -10.13 2.94
C ALA A 148 11.92 -9.62 3.23
N ALA A 149 11.80 -8.73 4.22
CA ALA A 149 10.59 -7.95 4.44
C ALA A 149 10.32 -6.97 3.28
N ALA A 150 9.06 -6.83 2.87
CA ALA A 150 8.65 -5.92 1.81
C ALA A 150 7.81 -4.74 2.33
N ALA A 151 6.88 -4.98 3.25
CA ALA A 151 6.07 -3.91 3.86
C ALA A 151 5.53 -4.31 5.24
N LEU A 152 5.38 -3.32 6.13
CA LEU A 152 4.54 -3.45 7.31
C LEU A 152 3.13 -2.98 6.96
N ILE A 153 2.15 -3.86 7.17
CA ILE A 153 0.73 -3.56 6.96
C ILE A 153 0.09 -3.36 8.34
N TRP A 154 -0.60 -2.24 8.49
CA TRP A 154 -1.43 -1.94 9.65
C TRP A 154 -2.90 -1.87 9.25
N GLN A 155 -3.72 -2.62 9.98
CA GLN A 155 -5.16 -2.72 9.80
C GLN A 155 -5.85 -2.33 11.12
N PRO A 156 -5.96 -1.02 11.43
CA PRO A 156 -6.57 -0.54 12.67
C PRO A 156 -8.07 -0.86 12.76
N ASP A 157 -8.72 -1.05 11.62
CA ASP A 157 -10.10 -1.51 11.49
C ASP A 157 -10.25 -2.49 10.32
N TYR A 158 -11.38 -3.18 10.20
CA TYR A 158 -11.58 -4.20 9.17
C TYR A 158 -11.64 -3.67 7.72
N GLY A 159 -11.74 -2.35 7.51
CA GLY A 159 -11.97 -1.76 6.18
C GLY A 159 -10.76 -1.03 5.59
N THR A 160 -9.76 -0.71 6.40
CA THR A 160 -8.66 0.18 6.03
C THR A 160 -7.32 -0.51 6.15
N LEU A 161 -6.48 -0.39 5.11
CA LEU A 161 -5.10 -0.85 5.11
C LEU A 161 -4.15 0.34 5.03
N VAL A 162 -3.22 0.43 5.98
CA VAL A 162 -2.13 1.39 5.98
C VAL A 162 -0.83 0.63 5.71
N ILE A 163 -0.13 0.97 4.64
CA ILE A 163 1.00 0.21 4.13
C ILE A 163 2.26 1.06 4.16
N ALA A 164 3.21 0.67 5.01
CA ALA A 164 4.54 1.25 5.05
C ALA A 164 5.52 0.28 4.35
N GLN A 165 5.84 0.57 3.09
CA GLN A 165 6.75 -0.23 2.28
C GLN A 165 8.19 -0.08 2.80
N ILE A 166 8.84 -1.22 3.03
CA ILE A 166 10.21 -1.36 3.54
C ILE A 166 11.19 -1.46 2.38
N ALA A 167 10.87 -2.28 1.38
CA ALA A 167 11.75 -2.58 0.25
C ALA A 167 10.98 -2.58 -1.08
N GLU A 168 11.70 -2.32 -2.18
CA GLU A 168 11.15 -2.36 -3.54
C GLU A 168 11.24 -3.76 -4.16
N GLY A 169 10.27 -4.08 -5.04
CA GLY A 169 10.26 -5.28 -5.85
C GLY A 169 9.56 -6.50 -5.22
N GLY A 170 9.66 -7.64 -5.89
CA GLY A 170 9.01 -8.88 -5.47
C GLY A 170 7.49 -8.78 -5.59
N ALA A 171 6.78 -9.03 -4.48
CA ALA A 171 5.34 -8.93 -4.41
C ALA A 171 4.77 -7.50 -4.52
N ILE A 172 5.63 -6.46 -4.51
CA ILE A 172 5.22 -5.07 -4.69
C ILE A 172 5.75 -4.51 -6.01
N GLY A 173 4.84 -4.27 -6.95
CA GLY A 173 5.09 -3.48 -8.17
C GLY A 173 4.89 -1.99 -7.88
N ASN A 174 5.80 -1.15 -8.35
CA ASN A 174 5.74 0.29 -8.12
C ASN A 174 5.28 1.07 -9.36
N GLY A 175 4.17 1.79 -9.24
CA GLY A 175 3.58 2.62 -10.29
C GLY A 175 2.92 1.83 -11.42
N ILE A 176 2.24 2.55 -12.31
CA ILE A 176 1.75 1.99 -13.58
C ILE A 176 2.94 1.48 -14.40
N GLY A 177 2.85 0.24 -14.88
CA GLY A 177 3.92 -0.51 -15.53
C GLY A 177 4.84 -1.26 -14.56
N GLY A 178 4.72 -1.03 -13.25
CA GLY A 178 5.38 -1.83 -12.23
C GLY A 178 4.87 -3.28 -12.24
N VAL A 179 5.78 -4.23 -12.06
CA VAL A 179 5.47 -5.66 -12.04
C VAL A 179 5.57 -6.18 -10.60
N SER A 180 4.52 -6.82 -10.12
CA SER A 180 4.53 -7.65 -8.89
C SER A 180 4.58 -9.13 -9.25
N THR A 181 5.36 -9.92 -8.52
CA THR A 181 5.52 -11.36 -8.75
C THR A 181 4.88 -12.18 -7.63
N TYR A 182 3.89 -13.00 -7.98
CA TYR A 182 3.33 -14.02 -7.10
C TYR A 182 4.27 -15.23 -7.04
N VAL A 183 4.69 -15.57 -5.83
CA VAL A 183 5.52 -16.75 -5.54
C VAL A 183 4.73 -17.76 -4.71
N ASP A 184 4.74 -19.04 -5.11
CA ASP A 184 4.06 -20.10 -4.35
C ASP A 184 4.73 -20.38 -3.00
N ASN A 185 4.09 -21.22 -2.18
CA ASN A 185 4.63 -21.65 -0.89
C ASN A 185 5.96 -22.44 -0.95
N ARG A 186 6.53 -22.66 -2.14
CA ARG A 186 7.83 -23.31 -2.35
C ARG A 186 8.89 -22.34 -2.88
N GLY A 187 8.60 -21.02 -2.90
CA GLY A 187 9.54 -20.03 -3.42
C GLY A 187 9.62 -20.01 -4.95
N ARG A 188 8.62 -20.54 -5.66
CA ARG A 188 8.61 -20.56 -7.13
C ARG A 188 7.67 -19.49 -7.67
N ALA A 189 8.16 -18.64 -8.57
CA ALA A 189 7.32 -17.68 -9.29
C ALA A 189 6.20 -18.43 -10.04
N VAL A 190 4.96 -17.98 -9.82
CA VAL A 190 3.75 -18.53 -10.44
C VAL A 190 3.20 -17.56 -11.48
N ALA A 191 3.08 -16.28 -11.11
CA ALA A 191 2.51 -15.27 -11.99
C ALA A 191 3.16 -13.90 -11.79
N GLU A 192 3.09 -13.07 -12.82
CA GLU A 192 3.45 -11.66 -12.79
C GLU A 192 2.22 -10.82 -13.09
N LEU A 193 1.94 -9.82 -12.26
CA LEU A 193 0.85 -8.86 -12.44
C LEU A 193 1.46 -7.48 -12.73
N GLN A 194 0.95 -6.82 -13.76
CA GLN A 194 1.33 -5.47 -14.16
C GLN A 194 0.07 -4.64 -14.40
N VAL A 195 -0.07 -3.50 -13.72
CA VAL A 195 -1.11 -2.51 -14.08
C VAL A 195 -0.61 -1.69 -15.26
N THR A 196 -1.36 -1.63 -16.34
CA THR A 196 -0.97 -0.96 -17.59
C THR A 196 -1.64 0.40 -17.78
N ASN A 197 -2.83 0.61 -17.21
CA ASN A 197 -3.54 1.87 -17.25
C ASN A 197 -4.51 1.99 -16.06
N VAL A 198 -4.77 3.22 -15.64
CA VAL A 198 -5.83 3.56 -14.69
C VAL A 198 -6.62 4.72 -15.28
N GLU A 199 -7.91 4.50 -15.52
CA GLU A 199 -8.84 5.52 -15.97
C GLU A 199 -9.76 5.89 -14.81
N ILE A 200 -9.60 7.12 -14.31
CA ILE A 200 -10.44 7.70 -13.26
C ILE A 200 -11.66 8.32 -13.92
N ASP A 201 -12.83 8.15 -13.29
CA ASP A 201 -14.12 8.61 -13.81
C ASP A 201 -14.49 7.95 -15.15
N TRP A 202 -14.38 6.62 -15.21
CA TRP A 202 -14.75 5.82 -16.38
C TRP A 202 -16.25 5.94 -16.66
N GLN A 203 -16.60 6.42 -17.86
CA GLN A 203 -17.98 6.76 -18.26
C GLN A 203 -18.60 5.81 -19.29
N ASP A 204 -17.88 4.80 -19.75
CA ASP A 204 -18.35 3.90 -20.82
C ASP A 204 -19.31 2.79 -20.33
N TYR A 205 -20.03 3.03 -19.23
CA TYR A 205 -21.05 2.12 -18.69
C TYR A 205 -22.41 2.29 -19.38
N ASP A 206 -23.27 1.28 -19.29
CA ASP A 206 -24.66 1.38 -19.77
C ASP A 206 -25.57 2.22 -18.85
N ASP A 207 -26.71 2.69 -19.36
CA ASP A 207 -27.66 3.53 -18.61
C ASP A 207 -28.16 2.91 -17.28
N TYR A 208 -28.00 1.59 -17.08
CA TYR A 208 -28.46 0.86 -15.90
C TYR A 208 -27.35 0.61 -14.88
N SER A 209 -26.10 0.86 -15.27
CA SER A 209 -24.90 0.61 -14.50
C SER A 209 -24.25 1.91 -14.02
N ALA A 210 -24.96 3.03 -13.95
CA ALA A 210 -24.38 4.27 -13.44
C ALA A 210 -23.88 4.10 -11.99
N PRO A 211 -22.74 4.72 -11.61
CA PRO A 211 -22.24 4.64 -10.25
C PRO A 211 -23.24 5.26 -9.26
N GLU A 212 -23.14 4.84 -7.99
CA GLU A 212 -23.94 5.42 -6.93
C GLU A 212 -23.62 6.90 -6.72
N ARG A 213 -24.55 7.64 -6.13
CA ARG A 213 -24.32 9.06 -5.89
C ARG A 213 -23.14 9.27 -4.93
N GLY A 214 -22.17 10.05 -5.36
CA GLY A 214 -20.95 10.35 -4.59
C GLY A 214 -19.83 9.33 -4.81
N THR A 215 -20.01 8.41 -5.76
CA THR A 215 -18.93 7.55 -6.25
C THR A 215 -18.70 7.75 -7.74
N ILE A 216 -17.50 7.40 -8.17
CA ILE A 216 -17.08 7.28 -9.56
C ILE A 216 -16.66 5.84 -9.84
N TYR A 217 -16.61 5.48 -11.11
CA TYR A 217 -15.92 4.27 -11.52
C TYR A 217 -14.47 4.56 -11.86
N VAL A 218 -13.60 3.65 -11.42
CA VAL A 218 -12.19 3.60 -11.82
C VAL A 218 -12.00 2.32 -12.60
N ALA A 219 -11.57 2.43 -13.85
CA ALA A 219 -11.20 1.29 -14.68
C ALA A 219 -9.69 1.04 -14.58
N VAL A 220 -9.31 -0.17 -14.16
CA VAL A 220 -7.91 -0.58 -14.03
C VAL A 220 -7.63 -1.63 -15.10
N SER A 221 -6.77 -1.28 -16.06
CA SER A 221 -6.27 -2.22 -17.06
C SER A 221 -4.99 -2.87 -16.53
N PHE A 222 -4.88 -4.19 -16.70
CA PHE A 222 -3.71 -4.94 -16.25
C PHE A 222 -3.38 -6.08 -17.19
N THR A 223 -2.16 -6.58 -17.06
CA THR A 223 -1.69 -7.82 -17.67
C THR A 223 -1.28 -8.77 -16.55
N ILE A 224 -1.76 -10.01 -16.62
CA ILE A 224 -1.30 -11.11 -15.77
C ILE A 224 -0.66 -12.19 -16.63
N THR A 225 0.55 -12.61 -16.28
CA THR A 225 1.32 -13.63 -17.01
C THR A 225 1.60 -14.82 -16.11
N ASN A 226 1.20 -16.02 -16.53
CA ASN A 226 1.54 -17.26 -15.84
C ASN A 226 2.98 -17.65 -16.19
N VAL A 227 3.92 -17.38 -15.29
CA VAL A 227 5.35 -17.70 -15.47
C VAL A 227 5.72 -19.09 -14.95
N SER A 228 4.73 -19.85 -14.46
CA SER A 228 4.93 -21.21 -13.97
C SER A 228 4.98 -22.25 -15.10
N ASN A 229 5.24 -23.51 -14.73
CA ASN A 229 5.18 -24.66 -15.64
C ASN A 229 3.82 -25.41 -15.58
N SER A 230 2.78 -24.80 -15.02
CA SER A 230 1.47 -25.43 -14.82
C SER A 230 0.36 -24.43 -15.14
N SER A 231 -0.83 -24.92 -15.49
CA SER A 231 -1.98 -24.02 -15.67
C SER A 231 -2.43 -23.45 -14.32
N MET A 232 -2.91 -22.22 -14.33
CA MET A 232 -3.58 -21.59 -13.19
C MET A 232 -4.94 -21.02 -13.60
N ILE A 233 -5.76 -20.65 -12.62
CA ILE A 233 -7.01 -19.91 -12.84
C ILE A 233 -6.82 -18.55 -12.18
N VAL A 234 -7.14 -17.49 -12.90
CA VAL A 234 -7.19 -16.13 -12.36
C VAL A 234 -8.66 -15.78 -12.13
N GLU A 235 -8.98 -15.43 -10.90
CA GLU A 235 -10.36 -15.22 -10.46
C GLU A 235 -10.61 -13.72 -10.20
N PRO A 236 -11.60 -13.07 -10.82
CA PRO A 236 -11.87 -11.64 -10.65
C PRO A 236 -12.09 -11.21 -9.19
N TYR A 237 -12.67 -12.08 -8.36
CA TYR A 237 -12.94 -11.79 -6.97
C TYR A 237 -11.70 -11.79 -6.06
N SER A 238 -10.53 -12.19 -6.59
CA SER A 238 -9.25 -12.11 -5.89
C SER A 238 -8.59 -10.73 -5.94
N PHE A 239 -9.20 -9.78 -6.65
CA PHE A 239 -8.70 -8.42 -6.78
C PHE A 239 -9.51 -7.44 -5.94
N THR A 240 -8.79 -6.50 -5.33
CA THR A 240 -9.36 -5.35 -4.62
C THR A 240 -8.57 -4.10 -4.96
N MET A 241 -9.21 -2.95 -4.92
CA MET A 241 -8.54 -1.66 -5.08
C MET A 241 -8.47 -0.97 -3.73
N LEU A 242 -7.31 -0.38 -3.42
CA LEU A 242 -7.13 0.52 -2.30
C LEU A 242 -7.13 1.95 -2.81
N ASP A 243 -7.89 2.83 -2.17
CA ASP A 243 -7.85 4.27 -2.44
C ASP A 243 -6.77 4.98 -1.59
N SER A 244 -6.63 6.29 -1.77
CA SER A 244 -5.64 7.13 -1.09
C SER A 244 -5.80 7.15 0.43
N SER A 245 -6.98 6.80 0.94
CA SER A 245 -7.27 6.67 2.36
C SER A 245 -7.04 5.26 2.91
N GLY A 246 -6.73 4.30 2.02
CA GLY A 246 -6.46 2.90 2.36
C GLY A 246 -7.72 2.04 2.43
N LEU A 247 -8.89 2.57 2.06
CA LEU A 247 -10.14 1.81 2.08
C LEU A 247 -10.16 0.78 0.94
N ASN A 248 -10.62 -0.42 1.28
CA ASN A 248 -10.78 -1.50 0.32
C ASN A 248 -12.09 -1.38 -0.47
N SER A 249 -11.96 -1.29 -1.79
CA SER A 249 -13.06 -1.36 -2.75
C SER A 249 -12.99 -2.67 -3.53
N SER A 250 -14.05 -3.48 -3.44
CA SER A 250 -14.24 -4.65 -4.30
C SER A 250 -14.59 -4.23 -5.73
N SER A 251 -14.48 -5.16 -6.68
CA SER A 251 -14.93 -4.92 -8.05
C SER A 251 -16.41 -4.54 -8.09
N ALA A 252 -16.72 -3.51 -8.87
CA ALA A 252 -18.07 -3.05 -9.10
C ALA A 252 -18.76 -3.94 -10.13
N TRP A 253 -20.06 -4.18 -9.93
CA TRP A 253 -20.89 -4.78 -10.96
C TRP A 253 -21.29 -3.70 -11.98
N ALA A 254 -20.46 -3.52 -13.01
CA ALA A 254 -20.72 -2.61 -14.12
C ALA A 254 -20.80 -3.41 -15.43
N THR A 255 -21.62 -2.93 -16.36
CA THR A 255 -21.65 -3.44 -17.74
C THR A 255 -21.11 -2.35 -18.66
N ALA A 256 -20.08 -2.67 -19.43
CA ALA A 256 -19.57 -1.78 -20.45
C ALA A 256 -20.61 -1.62 -21.57
N SER A 257 -20.77 -0.39 -22.07
CA SER A 257 -21.63 -0.09 -23.20
C SER A 257 -21.15 -0.83 -24.45
N GLU A 258 -22.08 -1.21 -25.34
CA GLU A 258 -21.74 -1.90 -26.60
C GLU A 258 -20.78 -1.08 -27.48
N GLU A 259 -20.79 0.25 -27.35
CA GLU A 259 -19.95 1.17 -28.14
C GLU A 259 -18.50 1.25 -27.64
N SER A 260 -18.25 0.93 -26.37
CA SER A 260 -16.92 1.03 -25.75
C SER A 260 -15.91 0.05 -26.33
N GLY A 261 -16.37 -1.14 -26.73
CA GLY A 261 -15.51 -2.26 -27.10
C GLY A 261 -14.64 -2.80 -25.96
N VAL A 262 -14.85 -2.36 -24.71
CA VAL A 262 -14.11 -2.83 -23.54
C VAL A 262 -14.67 -4.17 -23.08
N GLU A 263 -13.81 -5.18 -23.00
CA GLU A 263 -14.13 -6.48 -22.39
C GLU A 263 -13.74 -6.45 -20.91
N LEU A 264 -14.73 -6.49 -20.02
CA LEU A 264 -14.51 -6.49 -18.58
C LEU A 264 -14.06 -7.87 -18.12
N PHE A 265 -13.10 -7.90 -17.20
CA PHE A 265 -12.64 -9.12 -16.54
C PHE A 265 -13.67 -9.56 -15.48
N SER A 266 -14.68 -10.31 -15.92
CA SER A 266 -15.81 -10.75 -15.09
C SER A 266 -15.87 -12.25 -14.81
N ASP A 267 -15.12 -13.06 -15.56
CA ASP A 267 -15.12 -14.51 -15.46
C ASP A 267 -13.74 -15.06 -15.10
N ASP A 268 -13.73 -16.27 -14.53
CA ASP A 268 -12.49 -17.01 -14.25
C ASP A 268 -11.73 -17.29 -15.56
N VAL A 269 -10.46 -16.90 -15.62
CA VAL A 269 -9.62 -17.10 -16.80
C VAL A 269 -8.59 -18.20 -16.54
N PRO A 270 -8.66 -19.35 -17.22
CA PRO A 270 -7.60 -20.33 -17.18
C PRO A 270 -6.40 -19.84 -18.00
N LEU A 271 -5.22 -19.79 -17.37
CA LEU A 271 -3.96 -19.44 -18.03
C LEU A 271 -3.07 -20.67 -18.14
N ALA A 272 -2.70 -21.05 -19.36
CA ALA A 272 -1.66 -22.04 -19.59
C ALA A 272 -0.28 -21.49 -19.17
N ALA A 273 0.71 -22.40 -19.07
CA ALA A 273 2.09 -22.01 -18.77
C ALA A 273 2.65 -21.09 -19.87
N GLY A 274 3.18 -19.93 -19.47
CA GLY A 274 3.70 -18.89 -20.36
C GLY A 274 2.64 -18.04 -21.05
N GLU A 275 1.36 -18.23 -20.74
CA GLU A 275 0.26 -17.42 -21.28
C GLU A 275 0.07 -16.13 -20.48
N SER A 276 -0.34 -15.07 -21.18
CA SER A 276 -0.73 -13.79 -20.58
C SER A 276 -2.19 -13.50 -20.90
N HIS A 277 -2.86 -12.84 -19.97
CA HIS A 277 -4.18 -12.25 -20.18
C HIS A 277 -4.15 -10.76 -19.87
N GLU A 278 -4.77 -9.98 -20.74
CA GLU A 278 -5.03 -8.57 -20.53
C GLU A 278 -6.50 -8.42 -20.10
N GLY A 279 -6.73 -7.70 -19.01
CA GLY A 279 -8.06 -7.52 -18.44
C GLY A 279 -8.30 -6.08 -18.02
N VAL A 280 -9.59 -5.70 -17.95
CA VAL A 280 -10.04 -4.42 -17.39
C VAL A 280 -11.01 -4.72 -16.25
N MET A 281 -10.73 -4.21 -15.06
CA MET A 281 -11.63 -4.30 -13.91
C MET A 281 -12.16 -2.91 -13.53
N ILE A 282 -13.43 -2.86 -13.13
CA ILE A 282 -14.07 -1.63 -12.67
C ILE A 282 -14.21 -1.69 -11.15
N PHE A 283 -13.87 -0.60 -10.49
CA PHE A 283 -14.07 -0.40 -9.05
C PHE A 283 -14.92 0.85 -8.83
N ALA A 284 -15.77 0.84 -7.80
CA ALA A 284 -16.49 2.02 -7.38
C ALA A 284 -15.76 2.66 -6.19
N MET A 285 -15.47 3.95 -6.28
CA MET A 285 -14.70 4.69 -5.27
C MET A 285 -15.35 6.05 -5.04
N TYR A 286 -15.17 6.65 -3.86
CA TYR A 286 -15.65 8.02 -3.61
C TYR A 286 -14.98 9.02 -4.57
N ASP A 287 -15.74 10.02 -4.99
CA ASP A 287 -15.35 10.98 -6.03
C ASP A 287 -14.27 11.99 -5.60
N ASP A 288 -13.95 12.03 -4.31
CA ASP A 288 -12.93 12.86 -3.69
C ASP A 288 -11.65 12.09 -3.30
N LEU A 289 -11.58 10.78 -3.59
CA LEU A 289 -10.41 9.95 -3.34
C LEU A 289 -9.70 9.58 -4.65
N SER A 290 -8.43 9.18 -4.55
CA SER A 290 -7.62 8.73 -5.69
C SER A 290 -7.30 7.23 -5.56
N PRO A 291 -7.19 6.48 -6.66
CA PRO A 291 -6.77 5.08 -6.58
C PRO A 291 -5.29 5.00 -6.19
N ALA A 292 -4.98 4.20 -5.16
CA ALA A 292 -3.63 4.12 -4.61
C ALA A 292 -2.92 2.80 -4.92
N ALA A 293 -3.64 1.67 -4.90
CA ALA A 293 -3.07 0.37 -5.24
C ALA A 293 -4.10 -0.62 -5.78
N LEU A 294 -3.65 -1.52 -6.66
CA LEU A 294 -4.36 -2.76 -6.98
C LEU A 294 -3.76 -3.89 -6.14
N VAL A 295 -4.60 -4.57 -5.36
CA VAL A 295 -4.25 -5.72 -4.54
C VAL A 295 -4.80 -6.99 -5.20
N TRP A 296 -3.95 -7.99 -5.36
CA TRP A 296 -4.30 -9.33 -5.84
C TRP A 296 -3.95 -10.40 -4.80
N GLN A 297 -4.94 -11.20 -4.41
CA GLN A 297 -4.82 -12.26 -3.41
C GLN A 297 -5.16 -13.63 -4.03
N PRO A 298 -4.23 -14.25 -4.78
CA PRO A 298 -4.49 -15.53 -5.46
C PRO A 298 -4.72 -16.69 -4.49
N ASP A 299 -4.20 -16.59 -3.27
CA ASP A 299 -4.30 -17.60 -2.23
C ASP A 299 -4.45 -16.95 -0.86
N TYR A 300 -5.01 -17.68 0.10
CA TYR A 300 -5.15 -17.19 1.47
C TYR A 300 -3.77 -16.91 2.09
N GLY A 301 -3.59 -15.68 2.59
CA GLY A 301 -2.34 -15.24 3.22
C GLY A 301 -1.26 -14.80 2.23
N VAL A 302 -1.57 -14.71 0.92
CA VAL A 302 -0.68 -14.14 -0.09
C VAL A 302 -1.27 -12.84 -0.61
N ILE A 303 -0.46 -11.79 -0.67
CA ILE A 303 -0.78 -10.47 -1.19
C ILE A 303 0.26 -10.11 -2.25
N ASN A 304 -0.22 -9.79 -3.45
CA ASN A 304 0.53 -9.07 -4.47
C ASN A 304 -0.08 -7.69 -4.61
N LEU A 305 0.74 -6.68 -4.74
CA LEU A 305 0.32 -5.28 -4.75
C LEU A 305 1.00 -4.58 -5.92
N VAL A 306 0.25 -3.80 -6.69
CA VAL A 306 0.83 -2.80 -7.58
C VAL A 306 0.39 -1.44 -7.08
N THR A 307 1.33 -0.63 -6.57
CA THR A 307 1.04 0.76 -6.23
C THR A 307 0.79 1.53 -7.52
N LEU A 308 -0.25 2.36 -7.55
CA LEU A 308 -0.63 3.13 -8.74
C LEU A 308 0.08 4.49 -8.78
N GLY A 309 0.74 4.85 -7.66
CA GLY A 309 1.38 6.14 -7.45
C GLY A 309 0.35 7.26 -7.33
N ASP A 310 0.85 8.48 -7.18
CA ASP A 310 0.05 9.67 -7.37
C ASP A 310 -0.23 9.79 -8.87
N SER A 311 -1.27 9.08 -9.33
CA SER A 311 -1.71 9.01 -10.72
C SER A 311 -2.39 10.32 -11.14
N GLY A 312 -1.80 11.45 -10.73
CA GLY A 312 -2.27 12.79 -10.96
C GLY A 312 -2.83 12.91 -12.36
N ALA A 313 -4.02 13.51 -12.46
CA ALA A 313 -4.91 13.60 -13.62
C ALA A 313 -4.27 14.10 -14.95
N ASP A 314 -2.95 14.31 -14.99
CA ASP A 314 -2.14 14.61 -16.16
C ASP A 314 -1.57 13.37 -16.87
N ALA A 315 -1.86 12.15 -16.40
CA ALA A 315 -1.70 10.94 -17.23
C ALA A 315 -2.70 10.99 -18.39
N THR A 316 -2.37 11.79 -19.41
CA THR A 316 -3.11 11.83 -20.67
C THR A 316 -3.16 10.39 -21.18
N PRO A 317 -4.37 9.80 -21.39
CA PRO A 317 -4.47 8.45 -21.90
C PRO A 317 -3.59 8.34 -23.14
N ALA A 318 -2.69 7.36 -23.16
CA ALA A 318 -2.01 7.02 -24.40
C ALA A 318 -3.11 6.72 -25.39
N ALA A 319 -3.31 7.59 -26.38
CA ALA A 319 -4.36 7.40 -27.39
C ALA A 319 -4.24 5.96 -27.90
N PRO A 320 -5.32 5.17 -27.90
CA PRO A 320 -5.27 3.79 -28.32
C PRO A 320 -4.59 3.78 -29.68
N GLY A 321 -3.46 3.06 -29.77
CA GLY A 321 -2.61 3.07 -30.94
C GLY A 321 -3.44 2.70 -32.16
N GLY A 322 -3.92 3.72 -32.87
CA GLY A 322 -4.69 3.56 -34.09
C GLY A 322 -3.79 2.76 -35.02
N SER A 323 -4.21 1.52 -35.30
CA SER A 323 -3.53 0.72 -36.29
C SER A 323 -3.63 1.49 -37.60
N ASP A 324 -2.54 2.12 -38.01
CA ASP A 324 -2.39 2.69 -39.33
C ASP A 324 -2.53 1.52 -40.32
N ALA A 325 -3.77 1.32 -40.77
CA ALA A 325 -4.09 0.43 -41.86
C ALA A 325 -3.33 0.94 -43.10
N ASP A 326 -2.23 0.27 -43.37
CA ASP A 326 -1.35 0.44 -44.52
C ASP A 326 -2.19 0.49 -45.81
N ALA A 327 -2.41 1.71 -46.30
CA ALA A 327 -3.09 1.96 -47.55
C ALA A 327 -2.18 1.50 -48.68
N THR A 328 -2.44 0.28 -49.19
CA THR A 328 -1.78 -0.25 -50.38
C THR A 328 -1.99 0.71 -51.55
N PRO A 329 -0.93 1.26 -52.17
CA PRO A 329 -1.08 2.09 -53.36
C PRO A 329 -1.37 1.20 -54.56
N ALA A 330 -2.45 1.50 -55.28
CA ALA A 330 -2.72 0.90 -56.58
C ALA A 330 -1.70 1.39 -57.60
N ASN A 331 -0.98 0.45 -58.25
CA ASN A 331 -0.48 0.55 -59.62
C ASN A 331 -0.17 -0.84 -60.19
#